data_AF-A0AAP5BE85-F1
#
_entry.id   AF-A0AAP5BE85-F1
#
_cell.length_a   1.000
_cell.length_b   1.000
_cell.length_c   1.000
_cell.angle_alpha   90.00
_cell.angle_beta   90.00
_cell.angle_gamma   90.00
#
_symmetry.space_group_name_H-M   'P 1'
#
loop_
_entity.id
_entity.type
_entity.pdbx_description
1 polymer ?
#
loop_
_entity_poly.entity_id
_entity_poly.type
_entity_poly.pdbx_seq_one_letter_code
_entity_poly.pdbx_strand_id
1 'polypeptide(L)'
;MPHTPDSSLALVMMRRGTDVCAVYIGDPADEDNELTGHGTIAVGVADEILELTHAGLNRITVGDQTYRFVRSFTHIADVGTVIFAPA
;
A
#
# COMPACT_ATOMS: atom_id res chain seq x y z
N MET A 1 5.38 28.19 8.22
CA MET A 1 5.54 28.14 6.74
C MET A 1 4.95 26.83 6.27
N PRO A 2 4.22 26.79 5.14
CA PRO A 2 3.33 25.69 4.82
C PRO A 2 4.12 24.54 4.19
N HIS A 3 4.03 23.38 4.80
CA HIS A 3 4.28 22.09 4.16
C HIS A 3 3.11 21.22 4.57
N THR A 4 1.99 21.36 3.86
CA THR A 4 1.17 20.20 3.60
C THR A 4 1.80 19.58 2.36
N PRO A 5 2.76 18.62 2.49
CA PRO A 5 2.87 17.67 1.39
C PRO A 5 1.46 17.08 1.28
N ASP A 6 0.84 17.18 0.10
CA ASP A 6 -0.44 16.57 -0.20
C ASP A 6 -0.52 15.23 0.54
N SER A 7 -1.32 15.16 1.61
CA SER A 7 -1.49 13.97 2.46
C SER A 7 -2.22 12.92 1.64
N SER A 8 -1.49 12.37 0.67
CA SER A 8 -2.01 11.48 -0.33
C SER A 8 -1.91 10.12 0.30
N LEU A 9 -3.01 9.74 0.94
CA LEU A 9 -3.15 8.49 1.68
C LEU A 9 -2.59 7.33 0.85
N ALA A 10 -1.53 6.71 1.35
CA ALA A 10 -0.94 5.53 0.73
C ALA A 10 -1.65 4.28 1.24
N LEU A 11 -1.78 3.28 0.38
CA LEU A 11 -2.26 1.97 0.78
C LEU A 11 -1.07 1.14 1.29
N VAL A 12 -1.18 0.64 2.50
CA VAL A 12 -0.14 -0.16 3.16
C VAL A 12 -0.67 -1.58 3.33
N MET A 13 0.02 -2.53 2.72
CA MET A 13 -0.29 -3.95 2.80
C MET A 13 0.72 -4.63 3.70
N MET A 14 0.26 -5.23 4.79
CA MET A 14 1.10 -5.99 5.72
C MET A 14 0.65 -7.43 5.77
N ARG A 15 1.60 -8.36 5.65
CA ARG A 15 1.31 -9.77 5.81
C ARG A 15 0.98 -10.08 7.28
N ARG A 16 -0.23 -10.58 7.55
CA ARG A 16 -0.63 -11.06 8.88
C ARG A 16 -0.73 -12.58 8.89
N GLY A 17 0.39 -13.22 9.20
CA GLY A 17 0.50 -14.68 9.24
C GLY A 17 0.58 -15.32 7.84
N THR A 18 0.06 -16.53 7.71
CA THR A 18 0.22 -17.34 6.49
C THR A 18 -0.91 -17.18 5.48
N ASP A 19 -2.09 -16.73 5.90
CA ASP A 19 -3.32 -16.82 5.11
C ASP A 19 -3.87 -15.47 4.63
N VAL A 20 -3.61 -14.38 5.38
CA VAL A 20 -4.20 -13.06 5.10
C VAL A 20 -3.17 -11.92 5.13
N CYS A 21 -3.44 -10.89 4.35
CA CYS A 21 -2.75 -9.61 4.37
C CYS A 21 -3.71 -8.54 4.88
N ALA A 22 -3.32 -7.80 5.91
CA ALA A 22 -4.06 -6.65 6.38
C ALA A 22 -3.77 -5.44 5.48
N VAL A 23 -4.82 -4.70 5.15
CA VAL A 23 -4.77 -3.52 4.31
C VAL A 23 -5.08 -2.31 5.17
N TYR A 24 -4.18 -1.35 5.14
CA TYR A 24 -4.30 -0.08 5.82
C TYR A 24 -4.22 1.05 4.81
N ILE A 25 -4.81 2.20 5.14
CA ILE A 25 -4.71 3.43 4.35
C ILE A 25 -4.26 4.55 5.29
N GLY A 26 -3.25 5.29 4.89
CA GLY A 26 -2.67 6.36 5.69
C GLY A 26 -1.33 6.82 5.13
N ASP A 27 -0.71 7.77 5.81
CA ASP A 27 0.65 8.18 5.48
C ASP A 27 1.63 7.38 6.36
N PRO A 28 2.49 6.51 5.79
CA PRO A 28 3.41 5.71 6.57
C PRO A 28 4.61 6.52 7.12
N ALA A 29 4.79 7.78 6.70
CA ALA A 29 5.82 8.68 7.22
C ALA A 29 5.27 9.61 8.32
N ASP A 30 3.95 9.74 8.43
CA ASP A 30 3.27 10.49 9.47
C ASP A 30 3.08 9.61 10.71
N GLU A 31 4.00 9.73 11.66
CA GLU A 31 3.94 8.99 12.93
C GLU A 31 2.78 9.42 13.84
N ASP A 32 2.22 10.62 13.61
CA ASP A 32 1.13 11.21 14.39
C ASP A 32 -0.24 10.70 13.91
N ASN A 33 -0.37 10.36 12.63
CA ASN A 33 -1.61 9.87 12.04
C ASN A 33 -1.59 8.35 11.83
N GLU A 34 -2.25 7.62 12.73
CA GLU A 34 -2.33 6.16 12.69
C GLU A 34 -2.87 5.64 11.34
N LEU A 35 -2.22 4.60 10.82
CA LEU A 35 -2.68 3.85 9.66
C LEU A 35 -4.09 3.29 9.92
N THR A 36 -5.08 3.75 9.17
CA THR A 36 -6.46 3.29 9.33
C THR A 36 -6.62 1.91 8.70
N GLY A 37 -7.02 0.91 9.49
CA GLY A 37 -7.28 -0.45 8.99
C GLY A 37 -8.55 -0.49 8.15
N HIS A 38 -8.43 -0.82 6.86
CA HIS A 38 -9.56 -0.91 5.94
C HIS A 38 -10.08 -2.34 5.74
N GLY A 39 -9.27 -3.35 6.05
CA GLY A 39 -9.71 -4.74 5.98
C GLY A 39 -8.57 -5.73 5.84
N THR A 40 -8.91 -6.94 5.42
CA THR A 40 -7.95 -7.99 5.10
C THR A 40 -8.28 -8.59 3.73
N ILE A 41 -7.25 -8.98 3.00
CA ILE A 41 -7.36 -9.74 1.75
C ILE A 41 -6.62 -11.06 1.90
N ALA A 42 -7.02 -12.08 1.15
CA ALA A 42 -6.33 -13.36 1.14
C ALA A 42 -4.90 -13.20 0.60
N VAL A 43 -3.95 -13.99 1.13
CA VAL A 43 -2.56 -14.00 0.65
C VAL A 43 -2.49 -14.31 -0.84
N GLY A 44 -3.34 -15.19 -1.37
CA GLY A 44 -3.36 -15.48 -2.81
C GLY A 44 -3.68 -14.24 -3.66
N VAL A 45 -4.66 -13.44 -3.24
CA VAL A 45 -5.02 -12.18 -3.93
C VAL A 45 -3.89 -11.16 -3.81
N ALA A 46 -3.29 -11.06 -2.63
CA ALA A 46 -2.12 -10.22 -2.41
C ALA A 46 -0.98 -10.60 -3.37
N ASP A 47 -0.67 -11.89 -3.49
CA ASP A 47 0.40 -12.39 -4.36
C ASP A 47 0.13 -12.04 -5.82
N GLU A 48 -1.10 -12.27 -6.31
CA GLU A 48 -1.50 -11.89 -7.68
C GLU A 48 -1.30 -10.38 -7.93
N ILE A 49 -1.65 -9.51 -6.96
CA ILE A 49 -1.39 -8.07 -7.07
C ILE A 49 0.11 -7.78 -7.17
N LEU A 50 0.94 -8.48 -6.38
CA LEU A 50 2.40 -8.31 -6.41
C LEU A 50 3.04 -8.88 -7.67
N GLU A 51 2.43 -9.87 -8.32
CA GLU A 51 2.84 -10.40 -9.63
C GLU A 51 2.42 -9.48 -10.77
N LEU A 52 1.25 -8.84 -10.66
CA LEU A 52 0.73 -7.87 -11.64
C LEU A 52 1.36 -6.47 -11.51
N THR A 53 2.13 -6.22 -10.45
CA THR A 53 2.80 -4.93 -10.19
C THR A 53 4.29 -5.10 -9.99
N HIS A 54 5.08 -4.10 -10.36
CA HIS A 54 6.52 -4.08 -10.17
C HIS A 54 6.93 -3.06 -9.10
N ALA A 55 8.13 -3.17 -8.54
CA ALA A 55 8.67 -2.12 -7.69
C ALA A 55 8.88 -0.83 -8.53
N GLY A 56 8.46 0.32 -8.01
CA GLY A 56 8.47 1.60 -8.72
C GLY A 56 7.11 1.99 -9.28
N LEU A 57 7.09 2.78 -10.36
CA LEU A 57 5.86 3.32 -10.95
C LEU A 57 5.04 2.22 -11.63
N ASN A 58 3.79 2.07 -11.22
CA ASN A 58 2.81 1.17 -11.79
C ASN A 58 1.65 1.95 -12.38
N ARG A 59 1.03 1.36 -13.40
CA ARG A 59 -0.18 1.85 -14.02
C ARG A 59 -1.13 0.70 -14.26
N ILE A 60 -2.23 0.66 -13.51
CA ILE A 60 -3.27 -0.36 -13.67
C ILE A 60 -4.53 0.32 -14.20
N THR A 61 -5.16 -0.28 -15.19
CA THR A 61 -6.48 0.13 -15.66
C THR A 61 -7.52 -0.84 -15.14
N VAL A 62 -8.47 -0.36 -14.34
CA VAL A 62 -9.59 -1.13 -13.80
C VAL A 62 -10.87 -0.54 -14.36
N GLY A 63 -11.54 -1.28 -15.25
CA GLY A 63 -12.64 -0.74 -16.04
C GLY A 63 -12.16 0.40 -16.95
N ASP A 64 -12.75 1.59 -16.80
CA ASP A 64 -12.36 2.79 -17.55
C ASP A 64 -11.37 3.68 -16.77
N GLN A 65 -11.08 3.34 -15.51
CA GLN A 65 -10.24 4.15 -14.65
C GLN A 65 -8.80 3.66 -14.64
N THR A 66 -7.87 4.57 -14.94
CA THR A 66 -6.44 4.29 -14.87
C THR A 66 -5.87 4.82 -13.56
N TYR A 67 -5.37 3.92 -12.73
CA TYR A 67 -4.69 4.19 -11.47
C TYR A 67 -3.19 4.24 -11.69
N ARG A 68 -2.54 5.26 -11.11
CA ARG A 68 -1.08 5.42 -11.10
C ARG A 68 -0.61 5.45 -9.66
N PHE A 69 0.35 4.61 -9.35
CA PHE A 69 0.91 4.51 -8.01
C PHE A 69 2.33 4.00 -8.08
N VAL A 70 3.14 4.38 -7.10
CA VAL A 70 4.46 3.80 -6.86
C VAL A 70 4.30 2.67 -5.84
N ARG A 71 4.78 1.48 -6.19
CA ARG A 71 4.90 0.35 -5.26
C ARG A 71 6.31 0.32 -4.68
N SER A 72 6.38 0.37 -3.37
CA SER A 72 7.62 0.24 -2.60
C SER A 72 7.49 -0.91 -1.60
N PHE A 73 8.61 -1.51 -1.24
CA PHE A 73 8.66 -2.56 -0.23
C PHE A 73 9.54 -2.10 0.92
N THR A 74 9.06 -2.31 2.14
CA THR A 74 9.77 -1.99 3.38
C THR A 74 9.55 -3.10 4.40
N HIS A 75 10.37 -3.12 5.45
CA HIS A 75 10.15 -3.99 6.60
C HIS A 75 9.80 -3.14 7.82
N ILE A 76 8.59 -3.33 8.34
CA ILE A 76 8.14 -2.67 9.57
C ILE A 76 8.09 -3.75 10.65
N ALA A 77 8.89 -3.59 11.70
CA ALA A 77 8.97 -4.54 12.81
C ALA A 77 9.20 -6.01 12.34
N ASP A 78 10.13 -6.22 11.41
CA ASP A 78 10.45 -7.53 10.78
C ASP A 78 9.34 -8.12 9.88
N VAL A 79 8.23 -7.40 9.71
CA VAL A 79 7.13 -7.80 8.82
C VAL A 79 7.29 -7.13 7.46
N GLY A 80 7.37 -7.96 6.41
CA GLY A 80 7.36 -7.49 5.03
C GLY A 80 6.09 -6.69 4.72
N THR A 81 6.28 -5.42 4.37
CA THR A 81 5.22 -4.44 4.15
C THR A 81 5.36 -3.85 2.76
N VAL A 82 4.26 -3.84 2.01
CA VAL A 82 4.17 -3.27 0.67
C VAL A 82 3.42 -1.96 0.77
N ILE A 83 3.99 -0.88 0.25
CA ILE A 83 3.38 0.45 0.24
C ILE A 83 3.03 0.79 -1.21
N PHE A 84 1.80 1.25 -1.42
CA PHE A 84 1.28 1.74 -2.67
C PHE A 84 0.94 3.22 -2.50
N ALA A 85 1.85 4.09 -2.91
CA ALA A 85 1.68 5.53 -2.81
C ALA A 85 1.18 6.10 -4.16
N PRO A 86 0.28 7.09 -4.18
CA PRO A 86 -0.11 7.75 -5.42
C PRO A 86 1.09 8.46 -6.08
N ALA A 87 1.06 8.53 -7.42
CA ALA A 87 2.15 9.05 -8.26
C ALA A 87 1.72 10.25 -9.10
#